data_AF-A0A1F3BH22-F1
#
_entry.id   AF-A0A1F3BH22-F1
#
_cell.length_a   1.000
_cell.length_b   1.000
_cell.length_c   1.000
_cell.angle_alpha   90.00
_cell.angle_beta   90.00
_cell.angle_gamma   90.00
#
_symmetry.space_group_name_H-M   'P 1'
#
loop_
_entity.id
_entity.type
_entity.pdbx_description
1 polymer ?
#
loop_
_entity_poly.entity_id
_entity_poly.type
_entity_poly.pdbx_seq_one_letter_code
_entity_poly.pdbx_strand_id
1 'polypeptide(L)'
;MKKSKKVKTTKTKTPSRVEQKKSVVLSALRSLGEQLYSQLSKKQWPSVRMPSRSITNIHYDQHTRQYILGERFVRRSARNIRHIRPLTQLVWTGSFVDELAREGKTSTLRDVFYSAQAYEMSFTDQAESDDIITDLETVLEHPREDFNVFPEERSAIFGDLTIQYTVRGYEGRKLNLASHPDGMMIGPALTNAEFAECKADKIIAIEKGGLFTRFIEERVHDKYKALLIHTAGQAPRATRALIRRMSQELGLPVYIFCDADPWGMHIANVIIAGSANAAHLRELNTPDAKWAGVYASDIVDYKLPSDPLTDLDIKRLYELQKDPRYDTKLWKREIEAFLRLKRKSEQEAFSRYGLAFIVDKYLPARLKELG
;
A
#
# COMPACT_ATOMS: atom_id res chain seq x y z
N MET A 1 49.39 22.47 -35.23
CA MET A 1 48.70 21.89 -34.06
C MET A 1 47.41 22.67 -33.79
N LYS A 2 46.27 22.22 -34.33
CA LYS A 2 44.93 22.75 -34.00
C LYS A 2 44.30 21.82 -32.96
N LYS A 3 44.27 22.22 -31.68
CA LYS A 3 43.53 21.48 -30.64
C LYS A 3 42.06 21.91 -30.66
N SER A 4 41.18 20.99 -31.05
CA SER A 4 39.73 21.17 -30.99
C SER A 4 39.26 21.23 -29.53
N LYS A 5 38.54 22.29 -29.17
CA LYS A 5 37.77 22.36 -27.94
C LYS A 5 36.53 21.48 -28.10
N LYS A 6 36.56 20.28 -27.51
CA LYS A 6 35.35 19.47 -27.30
C LYS A 6 34.46 20.19 -26.29
N VAL A 7 33.38 20.79 -26.80
CA VAL A 7 32.25 21.28 -26.03
C VAL A 7 31.65 20.09 -25.27
N LYS A 8 31.78 20.08 -23.94
CA LYS A 8 31.06 19.15 -23.06
C LYS A 8 29.59 19.57 -23.08
N THR A 9 28.80 18.91 -23.91
CA THR A 9 27.34 18.93 -23.83
C THR A 9 26.92 18.34 -22.48
N THR A 10 26.57 19.21 -21.54
CA THR A 10 25.84 18.88 -20.32
C THR A 10 24.52 18.21 -20.72
N LYS A 11 24.47 16.88 -20.64
CA LYS A 11 23.22 16.13 -20.70
C LYS A 11 22.37 16.61 -19.52
N THR A 12 21.32 17.36 -19.80
CA THR A 12 20.22 17.65 -18.89
C THR A 12 19.67 16.31 -18.40
N LYS A 13 19.99 15.94 -17.16
CA LYS A 13 19.39 14.77 -16.50
C LYS A 13 17.90 15.06 -16.37
N THR A 14 17.08 14.23 -16.99
CA THR A 14 15.63 14.21 -16.74
C THR A 14 15.44 14.02 -15.23
N PRO A 15 14.65 14.87 -14.54
CA PRO A 15 14.47 14.74 -13.09
C PRO A 15 13.85 13.37 -12.80
N SER A 16 14.42 12.67 -11.81
CA SER A 16 13.92 11.37 -11.37
C SER A 16 12.46 11.51 -10.93
N ARG A 17 11.66 10.44 -11.05
CA ARG A 17 10.24 10.44 -10.66
C ARG A 17 10.02 10.92 -9.22
N VAL A 18 10.99 10.63 -8.34
CA VAL A 18 10.99 11.06 -6.94
C VAL A 18 11.15 12.58 -6.81
N GLU A 19 12.06 13.18 -7.58
CA GLU A 19 12.27 14.64 -7.59
C GLU A 19 11.03 15.37 -8.13
N GLN A 20 10.39 14.83 -9.16
CA GLN A 20 9.15 15.37 -9.69
C GLN A 20 8.04 15.36 -8.63
N LYS A 21 7.79 14.20 -8.01
CA LYS A 21 6.80 14.08 -6.92
C LYS A 21 7.08 15.05 -5.77
N LYS A 22 8.32 15.11 -5.29
CA LYS A 22 8.72 16.03 -4.22
C LYS A 22 8.46 17.50 -4.59
N SER A 23 8.76 17.88 -5.84
CA SER A 23 8.50 19.25 -6.30
C SER A 23 7.01 19.61 -6.27
N VAL A 24 6.14 18.67 -6.65
CA VAL A 24 4.69 18.87 -6.63
C VAL A 24 4.20 19.00 -5.19
N VAL A 25 4.63 18.12 -4.28
CA VAL A 25 4.18 18.21 -2.89
C VAL A 25 4.69 19.49 -2.21
N LEU A 26 5.94 19.89 -2.43
CA LEU A 26 6.46 21.17 -1.93
C LEU A 26 5.66 22.37 -2.48
N SER A 27 5.24 22.32 -3.75
CA SER A 27 4.39 23.36 -4.32
C SER A 27 3.00 23.40 -3.69
N ALA A 28 2.40 22.24 -3.41
CA ALA A 28 1.10 22.15 -2.75
C ALA A 28 1.16 22.64 -1.30
N LEU A 29 2.21 22.29 -0.55
CA LEU A 29 2.45 22.79 0.81
C LEU A 29 2.62 24.32 0.83
N ARG A 30 3.37 24.88 -0.13
CA ARG A 30 3.50 26.34 -0.28
C ARG A 30 2.16 27.00 -0.60
N SER A 31 1.38 26.45 -1.53
CA SER A 31 0.04 26.94 -1.86
C SER A 31 -0.89 26.93 -0.65
N LEU A 32 -0.84 25.89 0.19
CA LEU A 32 -1.60 25.82 1.44
C LEU A 32 -1.19 26.94 2.41
N GLY A 33 0.13 27.16 2.56
CA GLY A 33 0.68 28.24 3.39
C GLY A 33 0.28 29.63 2.88
N GLU A 34 0.39 29.88 1.57
CA GLU A 34 -0.01 31.13 0.92
C GLU A 34 -1.51 31.41 1.07
N GLN A 35 -2.35 30.38 0.93
CA GLN A 35 -3.79 30.50 1.14
C GLN A 35 -4.10 30.95 2.58
N LEU A 36 -3.49 30.32 3.59
CA LEU A 36 -3.67 30.68 4.99
C LEU A 36 -3.13 32.08 5.31
N TYR A 37 -1.93 32.40 4.81
CA TYR A 37 -1.32 33.71 4.99
C TYR A 37 -2.16 34.82 4.34
N SER A 38 -2.68 34.59 3.13
CA SER A 38 -3.53 35.55 2.45
C SER A 38 -4.84 35.82 3.21
N GLN A 39 -5.45 34.80 3.82
CA GLN A 39 -6.63 34.95 4.68
C GLN A 39 -6.32 35.83 5.89
N LEU A 40 -5.19 35.57 6.56
CA LEU A 40 -4.73 36.35 7.71
C LEU A 40 -4.41 37.82 7.32
N SER A 41 -3.74 38.03 6.19
CA SER A 41 -3.42 39.38 5.68
C SER A 41 -4.68 40.21 5.41
N LYS A 42 -5.76 39.55 4.96
CA LYS A 42 -7.09 40.14 4.74
C LYS A 42 -7.91 40.27 6.01
N LYS A 43 -7.32 40.02 7.19
CA LYS A 43 -8.00 40.00 8.51
C LYS A 43 -9.19 39.04 8.58
N GLN A 44 -9.14 37.95 7.83
CA GLN A 44 -10.14 36.89 7.85
C GLN A 44 -9.68 35.72 8.72
N TRP A 45 -10.63 35.05 9.37
CA TRP A 45 -10.35 33.84 10.12
C TRP A 45 -9.83 32.74 9.19
N PRO A 46 -8.65 32.15 9.46
CA PRO A 46 -8.07 31.14 8.61
C PRO A 46 -8.97 29.90 8.57
N SER A 47 -9.12 29.34 7.37
CA SER A 47 -9.91 28.14 7.16
C SER A 47 -9.39 27.28 6.01
N VAL A 48 -9.43 25.97 6.25
CA VAL A 48 -9.04 24.94 5.29
C VAL A 48 -10.28 24.15 4.89
N ARG A 49 -10.46 23.96 3.58
CA ARG A 49 -11.49 23.12 2.99
C ARG A 49 -10.83 21.82 2.56
N MET A 50 -11.41 20.69 2.94
CA MET A 50 -10.91 19.36 2.59
C MET A 50 -12.09 18.45 2.21
N PRO A 51 -11.92 17.51 1.26
CA PRO A 51 -12.91 16.46 1.01
C PRO A 51 -13.30 15.69 2.28
N SER A 52 -14.57 15.34 2.43
CA SER A 52 -15.05 14.55 3.57
C SER A 52 -14.67 13.08 3.41
N ARG A 53 -13.98 12.51 4.40
CA ARG A 53 -13.63 11.07 4.47
C ARG A 53 -14.70 10.22 5.16
N SER A 54 -15.89 10.77 5.42
CA SER A 54 -16.97 10.02 6.07
C SER A 54 -17.49 8.87 5.18
N ILE A 55 -17.90 7.77 5.79
CA ILE A 55 -18.43 6.57 5.09
C ILE A 55 -19.56 6.94 4.11
N THR A 56 -20.39 7.92 4.44
CA THR A 56 -21.50 8.40 3.60
C THR A 56 -21.06 9.17 2.36
N ASN A 57 -19.81 9.62 2.30
CA ASN A 57 -19.22 10.31 1.14
C ASN A 57 -18.32 9.38 0.32
N ILE A 58 -18.17 8.10 0.69
CA ILE A 58 -17.31 7.17 -0.02
C ILE A 58 -18.19 6.32 -0.93
N HIS A 59 -17.88 6.32 -2.23
CA HIS A 59 -18.63 5.56 -3.22
C HIS A 59 -17.68 4.66 -4.02
N TYR A 60 -18.13 3.45 -4.35
CA TYR A 60 -17.35 2.55 -5.19
C TYR A 60 -17.58 2.90 -6.65
N ASP A 61 -16.54 3.36 -7.34
CA ASP A 61 -16.59 3.59 -8.77
C ASP A 61 -16.25 2.29 -9.52
N GLN A 62 -17.19 1.83 -10.34
CA GLN A 62 -17.03 0.62 -11.15
C GLN A 62 -16.03 0.80 -12.30
N HIS A 63 -15.85 2.04 -12.80
CA HIS A 63 -14.92 2.31 -13.89
C HIS A 63 -13.48 2.20 -13.44
N THR A 64 -13.12 2.85 -12.33
CA THR A 64 -11.78 2.77 -11.74
C THR A 64 -11.60 1.55 -10.83
N ARG A 65 -12.68 0.78 -10.59
CA ARG A 65 -12.73 -0.38 -9.67
C ARG A 65 -12.17 -0.04 -8.28
N GLN A 66 -12.47 1.16 -7.79
CA GLN A 66 -11.89 1.76 -6.59
C GLN A 66 -12.94 2.58 -5.83
N TYR A 67 -12.82 2.66 -4.51
CA TYR A 67 -13.50 3.71 -3.72
C TYR A 67 -12.92 5.10 -3.95
N ILE A 68 -13.80 6.05 -4.24
CA ILE A 68 -13.48 7.46 -4.45
C ILE A 68 -14.32 8.30 -3.47
N LEU A 69 -13.77 9.45 -3.05
CA LEU A 69 -14.52 10.46 -2.32
C LEU A 69 -15.53 11.16 -3.23
N GLY A 70 -16.76 11.31 -2.73
CA GLY A 70 -17.81 12.12 -3.33
C GLY A 70 -17.61 13.62 -3.11
N GLU A 71 -18.62 14.39 -3.49
CA GLU A 71 -18.54 15.86 -3.58
C GLU A 71 -18.65 16.59 -2.23
N ARG A 72 -18.82 15.89 -1.09
CA ARG A 72 -18.93 16.56 0.21
C ARG A 72 -17.57 17.04 0.70
N PHE A 73 -17.55 18.27 1.22
CA PHE A 73 -16.36 18.87 1.81
C PHE A 73 -16.61 19.23 3.28
N VAL A 74 -15.57 19.13 4.08
CA VAL A 74 -15.51 19.63 5.45
C VAL A 74 -14.67 20.90 5.47
N ARG A 75 -15.10 21.88 6.27
CA ARG A 75 -14.34 23.12 6.49
C ARG A 75 -13.92 23.23 7.94
N ARG A 76 -12.61 23.29 8.19
CA ARG A 76 -12.05 23.67 9.49
C ARG A 76 -11.76 25.16 9.47
N SER A 77 -12.18 25.89 10.50
CA SER A 77 -12.08 27.35 10.56
C SER A 77 -11.76 27.77 11.98
N ALA A 78 -10.79 28.68 12.13
CA ALA A 78 -10.40 29.23 13.43
C ALA A 78 -11.53 30.03 14.12
N ARG A 79 -12.61 30.38 13.40
CA ARG A 79 -13.80 31.00 14.00
C ARG A 79 -14.51 30.07 15.00
N ASN A 80 -14.39 28.75 14.83
CA ASN A 80 -14.97 27.77 15.74
C ASN A 80 -13.90 27.29 16.72
N ILE A 81 -14.13 27.48 18.02
CA ILE A 81 -13.19 27.11 19.10
C ILE A 81 -12.78 25.64 19.00
N ARG A 82 -13.72 24.74 18.66
CA ARG A 82 -13.45 23.30 18.53
C ARG A 82 -12.49 22.97 17.37
N HIS A 83 -12.40 23.84 16.37
CA HIS A 83 -11.56 23.63 15.18
C HIS A 83 -10.17 24.24 15.34
N ILE A 84 -9.93 25.06 16.36
CA ILE A 84 -8.64 25.76 16.54
C ILE A 84 -7.51 24.73 16.71
N ARG A 85 -7.63 23.81 17.68
CA ARG A 85 -6.60 22.79 17.93
C ARG A 85 -6.31 21.90 16.70
N PRO A 86 -7.32 21.27 16.05
CA PRO A 86 -7.08 20.47 14.85
C PRO A 86 -6.54 21.26 13.65
N LEU A 87 -6.89 22.55 13.53
CA LEU A 87 -6.37 23.41 12.47
C LEU A 87 -4.90 23.76 12.72
N THR A 88 -4.54 24.12 13.95
CA THR A 88 -3.15 24.42 14.32
C THR A 88 -2.26 23.18 14.14
N GLN A 89 -2.72 22.01 14.60
CA GLN A 89 -2.01 20.74 14.40
C GLN A 89 -1.80 20.44 12.91
N LEU A 90 -2.83 20.61 12.07
CA LEU A 90 -2.72 20.41 10.62
C LEU A 90 -1.67 21.32 9.97
N VAL A 91 -1.69 22.61 10.33
CA VAL A 91 -0.71 23.59 9.81
C VAL A 91 0.70 23.26 10.29
N TRP A 92 0.85 22.88 11.56
CA TRP A 92 2.13 22.44 12.11
C TRP A 92 2.64 21.18 11.39
N THR A 93 1.80 20.16 11.17
CA THR A 93 2.19 18.96 10.41
C THR A 93 2.63 19.32 9.00
N GLY A 94 1.94 20.24 8.32
CA GLY A 94 2.37 20.74 7.01
C GLY A 94 3.74 21.41 7.04
N SER A 95 4.02 22.22 8.07
CA SER A 95 5.33 22.86 8.27
C SER A 95 6.44 21.84 8.56
N PHE A 96 6.17 20.87 9.45
CA PHE A 96 7.12 19.82 9.80
C PHE A 96 7.48 18.96 8.58
N VAL A 97 6.49 18.64 7.75
CA VAL A 97 6.69 17.89 6.50
C VAL A 97 7.46 18.72 5.46
N ASP A 98 7.23 20.02 5.34
CA ASP A 98 8.03 20.92 4.48
C ASP A 98 9.50 20.93 4.92
N GLU A 99 9.76 20.97 6.22
CA GLU A 99 11.11 20.88 6.79
C GLU A 99 11.78 19.54 6.45
N LEU A 100 11.10 18.41 6.70
CA LEU A 100 11.59 17.07 6.33
C LEU A 100 11.91 16.96 4.84
N ALA A 101 11.04 17.49 3.98
CA ALA A 101 11.21 17.47 2.54
C ALA A 101 12.41 18.31 2.08
N ARG A 102 12.64 19.48 2.68
CA ARG A 102 13.80 20.36 2.39
C ARG A 102 15.11 19.76 2.85
N GLU A 103 15.15 19.19 4.05
CA GLU A 103 16.35 18.54 4.58
C GLU A 103 16.62 17.19 3.91
N GLY A 104 15.62 16.62 3.24
CA GLY A 104 15.69 15.29 2.63
C GLY A 104 15.70 14.17 3.67
N LYS A 105 15.10 14.41 4.84
CA LYS A 105 14.95 13.43 5.92
C LYS A 105 13.60 12.71 5.81
N THR A 106 13.52 11.55 6.43
CA THR A 106 12.30 10.74 6.54
C THR A 106 11.90 10.60 8.00
N SER A 107 10.59 10.50 8.25
CA SER A 107 10.03 10.37 9.61
C SER A 107 9.02 9.24 9.65
N THR A 108 8.91 8.55 10.79
CA THR A 108 7.81 7.61 11.00
C THR A 108 6.57 8.31 11.55
N LEU A 109 5.40 7.65 11.47
CA LEU A 109 4.16 8.15 12.11
C LEU A 109 4.32 8.38 13.63
N ARG A 110 5.11 7.54 14.30
CA ARG A 110 5.42 7.69 15.73
C ARG A 110 6.34 8.87 15.99
N ASP A 111 7.33 9.08 15.12
CA ASP A 111 8.24 10.22 15.25
C ASP A 111 7.49 11.55 15.07
N VAL A 112 6.49 11.62 14.19
CA VAL A 112 5.62 12.80 14.06
C VAL A 112 4.88 13.06 15.38
N PHE A 113 4.33 12.02 16.01
CA PHE A 113 3.63 12.14 17.30
C PHE A 113 4.56 12.66 18.42
N TYR A 114 5.78 12.12 18.54
CA TYR A 114 6.74 12.58 19.54
C TYR A 114 7.30 13.97 19.23
N SER A 115 7.58 14.26 17.96
CA SER A 115 8.04 15.59 17.54
C SER A 115 7.00 16.66 17.89
N ALA A 116 5.72 16.36 17.70
CA ALA A 116 4.64 17.30 18.04
C ALA A 116 4.63 17.68 19.52
N GLN A 117 4.96 16.75 20.43
CA GLN A 117 5.08 17.04 21.86
C GLN A 117 6.20 18.04 22.16
N ALA A 118 7.31 17.96 21.45
CA ALA A 118 8.44 18.89 21.60
C ALA A 118 8.10 20.32 21.15
N TYR A 119 7.15 20.48 20.22
CA TYR A 119 6.66 21.78 19.73
C TYR A 119 5.40 22.27 20.47
N GLU A 120 5.08 21.70 21.64
CA GLU A 120 3.85 21.98 22.41
C GLU A 120 2.54 21.68 21.64
N MET A 121 2.63 20.98 20.51
CA MET A 121 1.51 20.57 19.66
C MET A 121 1.04 19.14 20.04
N SER A 122 0.87 18.89 21.33
CA SER A 122 0.57 17.54 21.83
C SER A 122 -0.72 16.96 21.23
N PHE A 123 -0.62 15.76 20.68
CA PHE A 123 -1.75 14.90 20.38
C PHE A 123 -2.15 14.12 21.63
N THR A 124 -3.42 13.78 21.72
CA THR A 124 -3.99 12.99 22.81
C THR A 124 -3.55 11.53 22.69
N ASP A 125 -3.55 11.00 21.47
CA ASP A 125 -3.10 9.66 21.13
C ASP A 125 -2.54 9.59 19.70
N GLN A 126 -2.02 8.42 19.34
CA GLN A 126 -1.50 8.17 17.98
C GLN A 126 -2.61 8.27 16.93
N ALA A 127 -3.85 7.90 17.28
CA ALA A 127 -4.98 7.95 16.35
C ALA A 127 -5.29 9.40 15.92
N GLU A 128 -5.25 10.36 16.84
CA GLU A 128 -5.41 11.79 16.54
C GLU A 128 -4.31 12.29 15.59
N SER A 129 -3.05 11.90 15.84
CA SER A 129 -1.93 12.25 14.95
C SER A 129 -2.12 11.65 13.55
N ASP A 130 -2.47 10.37 13.48
CA ASP A 130 -2.68 9.66 12.21
C ASP A 130 -3.86 10.28 11.41
N ASP A 131 -4.91 10.73 12.10
CA ASP A 131 -6.05 11.41 11.47
C ASP A 131 -5.66 12.78 10.92
N ILE A 132 -4.86 13.58 11.63
CA ILE A 132 -4.36 14.87 11.14
C ILE A 132 -3.43 14.68 9.94
N ILE A 133 -2.57 13.66 9.96
CA ILE A 133 -1.73 13.31 8.80
C ILE A 133 -2.61 12.92 7.61
N THR A 134 -3.66 12.14 7.84
CA THR A 134 -4.58 11.73 6.77
C THR A 134 -5.43 12.91 6.23
N ASP A 135 -5.76 13.87 7.09
CA ASP A 135 -6.39 15.12 6.64
C ASP A 135 -5.43 15.94 5.76
N LEU A 136 -4.13 15.97 6.11
CA LEU A 136 -3.12 16.61 5.27
C LEU A 136 -3.00 15.91 3.90
N GLU A 137 -3.04 14.57 3.85
CA GLU A 137 -3.10 13.82 2.57
C GLU A 137 -4.29 14.25 1.71
N THR A 138 -5.43 14.50 2.35
CA THR A 138 -6.67 14.87 1.67
C THR A 138 -6.66 16.32 1.19
N VAL A 139 -5.96 17.21 1.89
CA VAL A 139 -5.77 18.61 1.50
C VAL A 139 -4.76 18.73 0.36
N LEU A 140 -3.68 17.94 0.40
CA LEU A 140 -2.63 17.96 -0.61
C LEU A 140 -2.93 17.05 -1.82
N GLU A 141 -3.95 16.19 -1.72
CA GLU A 141 -4.27 15.14 -2.72
C GLU A 141 -3.09 14.19 -3.01
N HIS A 142 -2.17 14.06 -2.05
CA HIS A 142 -0.97 13.23 -2.15
C HIS A 142 -0.83 12.28 -0.96
N PRO A 143 -0.34 11.05 -1.17
CA PRO A 143 -0.07 10.10 -0.11
C PRO A 143 1.08 10.60 0.79
N ARG A 144 1.04 10.27 2.08
CA ARG A 144 2.08 10.64 3.06
C ARG A 144 3.48 10.14 2.72
N GLU A 145 3.53 9.03 1.99
CA GLU A 145 4.76 8.46 1.48
C GLU A 145 5.47 9.40 0.49
N ASP A 146 4.74 10.26 -0.24
CA ASP A 146 5.33 11.24 -1.18
C ASP A 146 5.98 12.43 -0.45
N PHE A 147 5.65 12.65 0.82
CA PHE A 147 6.24 13.70 1.67
C PHE A 147 7.07 13.19 2.83
N ASN A 148 7.68 12.01 2.63
CA ASN A 148 8.68 11.39 3.50
C ASN A 148 8.17 10.93 4.88
N VAL A 149 6.85 10.77 5.06
CA VAL A 149 6.28 10.20 6.29
C VAL A 149 5.84 8.76 6.01
N PHE A 150 6.36 7.82 6.79
CA PHE A 150 6.16 6.39 6.55
C PHE A 150 5.64 5.64 7.78
N PRO A 151 4.81 4.61 7.60
CA PRO A 151 4.55 3.65 8.65
C PRO A 151 5.80 2.77 8.88
N GLU A 152 5.82 2.05 10.00
CA GLU A 152 6.83 1.03 10.27
C GLU A 152 6.76 -0.11 9.24
N GLU A 153 7.90 -0.51 8.70
CA GLU A 153 8.01 -1.53 7.66
C GLU A 153 7.82 -2.93 8.23
N ARG A 154 6.97 -3.74 7.58
CA ARG A 154 6.67 -5.13 8.00
C ARG A 154 6.65 -6.14 6.86
N SER A 155 6.66 -5.66 5.62
CA SER A 155 6.57 -6.48 4.42
C SER A 155 7.94 -6.72 3.79
N ALA A 156 8.11 -7.85 3.12
CA ALA A 156 9.35 -8.23 2.45
C ALA A 156 9.11 -8.62 0.98
N ILE A 157 10.16 -8.56 0.17
CA ILE A 157 10.17 -8.97 -1.24
C ILE A 157 11.39 -9.83 -1.54
N PHE A 158 11.21 -10.86 -2.36
CA PHE A 158 12.29 -11.75 -2.78
C PHE A 158 12.06 -12.21 -4.23
N GLY A 159 13.10 -12.17 -5.06
CA GLY A 159 13.08 -12.73 -6.42
C GLY A 159 13.99 -11.98 -7.39
N ASP A 160 14.04 -12.44 -8.64
CA ASP A 160 14.99 -11.95 -9.64
C ASP A 160 14.52 -10.64 -10.30
N LEU A 161 14.66 -9.56 -9.53
CA LEU A 161 14.42 -8.19 -9.94
C LEU A 161 15.62 -7.34 -9.50
N THR A 162 16.29 -6.73 -10.48
CA THR A 162 17.35 -5.78 -10.23
C THR A 162 16.77 -4.38 -10.15
N ILE A 163 16.85 -3.79 -8.96
CA ILE A 163 16.44 -2.42 -8.69
C ILE A 163 17.64 -1.48 -8.66
N GLN A 164 17.42 -0.23 -9.01
CA GLN A 164 18.39 0.84 -8.89
C GLN A 164 17.90 1.86 -7.86
N TYR A 165 18.68 2.05 -6.79
CA TYR A 165 18.34 3.01 -5.76
C TYR A 165 18.50 4.45 -6.25
N THR A 166 17.53 5.29 -5.87
CA THR A 166 17.44 6.73 -6.16
C THR A 166 17.66 7.59 -4.90
N VAL A 167 17.89 6.96 -3.75
CA VAL A 167 18.05 7.64 -2.46
C VAL A 167 19.46 8.22 -2.32
N ARG A 168 19.55 9.43 -1.74
CA ARG A 168 20.83 10.11 -1.45
C ARG A 168 21.78 9.17 -0.70
N GLY A 169 23.01 9.06 -1.19
CA GLY A 169 24.04 8.15 -0.64
C GLY A 169 24.08 6.76 -1.26
N TYR A 170 22.99 6.32 -1.90
CA TYR A 170 22.89 5.01 -2.59
C TYR A 170 22.54 5.16 -4.09
N GLU A 171 22.52 6.39 -4.61
CA GLU A 171 22.17 6.70 -5.99
C GLU A 171 22.96 5.86 -7.01
N GLY A 172 22.25 5.17 -7.89
CA GLY A 172 22.86 4.37 -8.96
C GLY A 172 23.35 2.98 -8.52
N ARG A 173 23.26 2.63 -7.23
CA ARG A 173 23.55 1.26 -6.79
C ARG A 173 22.47 0.32 -7.29
N LYS A 174 22.89 -0.69 -8.03
CA LYS A 174 22.02 -1.79 -8.47
C LYS A 174 22.07 -2.91 -7.44
N LEU A 175 20.91 -3.40 -7.05
CA LEU A 175 20.77 -4.54 -6.14
C LEU A 175 19.75 -5.51 -6.73
N ASN A 176 20.10 -6.79 -6.75
CA ASN A 176 19.15 -7.84 -7.06
C ASN A 176 18.41 -8.25 -5.78
N LEU A 177 17.08 -8.27 -5.79
CA LEU A 177 16.27 -8.63 -4.64
C LEU A 177 16.42 -10.10 -4.20
N ALA A 178 17.02 -10.95 -5.04
CA ALA A 178 17.38 -12.33 -4.69
C ALA A 178 18.68 -12.44 -3.87
N SER A 179 19.38 -11.34 -3.59
CA SER A 179 20.68 -11.40 -2.90
C SER A 179 20.59 -11.71 -1.41
N HIS A 180 19.43 -11.54 -0.78
CA HIS A 180 19.26 -11.72 0.66
C HIS A 180 18.39 -12.95 0.96
N PRO A 181 18.91 -13.98 1.66
CA PRO A 181 18.20 -15.24 1.90
C PRO A 181 16.81 -15.09 2.53
N ASP A 182 16.61 -14.09 3.40
CA ASP A 182 15.34 -13.89 4.11
C ASP A 182 14.38 -12.91 3.39
N GLY A 183 14.76 -12.42 2.21
CA GLY A 183 14.03 -11.34 1.53
C GLY A 183 14.46 -9.95 1.97
N MET A 184 14.23 -8.98 1.08
CA MET A 184 14.52 -7.57 1.34
C MET A 184 13.27 -6.89 1.90
N MET A 185 13.43 -6.09 2.96
CA MET A 185 12.34 -5.29 3.50
C MET A 185 11.88 -4.24 2.50
N ILE A 186 10.55 -4.10 2.35
CA ILE A 186 9.94 -3.10 1.48
C ILE A 186 9.85 -1.79 2.26
N GLY A 187 10.92 -1.00 2.14
CA GLY A 187 10.99 0.34 2.70
C GLY A 187 10.78 1.48 1.71
N PRO A 188 10.87 2.74 2.18
CA PRO A 188 10.80 3.94 1.35
C PRO A 188 11.79 3.94 0.19
N ALA A 189 13.00 3.43 0.45
CA ALA A 189 14.06 3.33 -0.53
C ALA A 189 13.71 2.37 -1.67
N LEU A 190 13.14 1.22 -1.34
CA LEU A 190 12.77 0.18 -2.30
C LEU A 190 11.51 0.58 -3.07
N THR A 191 10.52 1.15 -2.38
CA THR A 191 9.26 1.61 -2.97
C THR A 191 9.47 2.71 -4.01
N ASN A 192 10.54 3.50 -3.88
CA ASN A 192 10.91 4.58 -4.79
C ASN A 192 12.05 4.22 -5.76
N ALA A 193 12.54 2.98 -5.73
CA ALA A 193 13.58 2.53 -6.64
C ALA A 193 13.08 2.44 -8.08
N GLU A 194 14.02 2.55 -9.02
CA GLU A 194 13.78 2.33 -10.45
C GLU A 194 14.01 0.85 -10.78
N PHE A 195 13.13 0.28 -11.62
CA PHE A 195 13.27 -1.09 -12.08
C PHE A 195 14.26 -1.13 -13.25
N ALA A 196 15.37 -1.85 -13.11
CA ALA A 196 16.40 -1.92 -14.14
C ALA A 196 16.25 -3.17 -15.02
N GLU A 197 16.14 -4.35 -14.39
CA GLU A 197 16.03 -5.62 -15.10
C GLU A 197 15.12 -6.57 -14.31
N CYS A 198 14.14 -7.17 -14.97
CA CYS A 198 13.21 -8.13 -14.37
C CYS A 198 13.23 -9.41 -15.20
N LYS A 199 13.56 -10.53 -14.57
CA LYS A 199 13.49 -11.87 -15.19
C LYS A 199 12.29 -12.67 -14.74
N ALA A 200 11.55 -12.15 -13.76
CA ALA A 200 10.30 -12.72 -13.32
C ALA A 200 9.17 -12.45 -14.33
N ASP A 201 8.25 -13.39 -14.46
CA ASP A 201 7.07 -13.34 -15.33
C ASP A 201 5.76 -13.16 -14.54
N LYS A 202 5.79 -13.30 -13.21
CA LYS A 202 4.61 -13.16 -12.33
C LYS A 202 4.98 -12.67 -10.94
N ILE A 203 4.00 -12.14 -10.22
CA ILE A 203 4.12 -11.72 -8.81
C ILE A 203 3.22 -12.61 -7.96
N ILE A 204 3.75 -13.10 -6.84
CA ILE A 204 3.02 -13.90 -5.85
C ILE A 204 3.06 -13.14 -4.52
N ALA A 205 1.94 -12.55 -4.14
CA ALA A 205 1.74 -11.92 -2.84
C ALA A 205 1.25 -12.97 -1.82
N ILE A 206 1.93 -13.06 -0.69
CA ILE A 206 1.74 -14.08 0.34
C ILE A 206 1.46 -13.37 1.66
N GLU A 207 0.36 -13.74 2.31
CA GLU A 207 -0.02 -13.16 3.60
C GLU A 207 0.89 -13.60 4.74
N LYS A 208 1.10 -14.91 4.88
CA LYS A 208 1.74 -15.53 6.05
C LYS A 208 3.25 -15.67 5.86
N GLY A 209 4.02 -15.17 6.83
CA GLY A 209 5.48 -15.19 6.79
C GLY A 209 6.07 -16.61 6.71
N GLY A 210 5.47 -17.57 7.41
CA GLY A 210 5.90 -18.98 7.38
C GLY A 210 5.85 -19.56 5.96
N LEU A 211 4.81 -19.24 5.19
CA LEU A 211 4.71 -19.67 3.79
C LEU A 211 5.70 -18.94 2.88
N PHE A 212 5.94 -17.65 3.12
CA PHE A 212 6.92 -16.86 2.37
C PHE A 212 8.34 -17.44 2.49
N THR A 213 8.82 -17.66 3.73
CA THR A 213 10.15 -18.26 3.97
C THR A 213 10.27 -19.60 3.27
N ARG A 214 9.20 -20.40 3.34
CA ARG A 214 9.14 -21.71 2.71
C ARG A 214 9.22 -21.66 1.19
N PHE A 215 8.59 -20.68 0.56
CA PHE A 215 8.66 -20.48 -0.90
C PHE A 215 10.08 -20.09 -1.34
N ILE A 216 10.83 -19.40 -0.47
CA ILE A 216 12.24 -19.10 -0.73
C ILE A 216 13.08 -20.38 -0.63
N GLU A 217 12.92 -21.17 0.44
CA GLU A 217 13.62 -22.45 0.63
C GLU A 217 13.40 -23.42 -0.53
N GLU A 218 12.15 -23.52 -1.01
CA GLU A 218 11.76 -24.40 -2.12
C GLU A 218 12.10 -23.83 -3.50
N ARG A 219 12.76 -22.65 -3.56
CA ARG A 219 13.17 -21.94 -4.77
C ARG A 219 12.02 -21.68 -5.77
N VAL A 220 10.85 -21.31 -5.25
CA VAL A 220 9.66 -20.99 -6.07
C VAL A 220 9.93 -19.86 -7.05
N HIS A 221 10.70 -18.86 -6.62
CA HIS A 221 11.11 -17.73 -7.43
C HIS A 221 11.87 -18.13 -8.71
N ASP A 222 12.71 -19.17 -8.65
CA ASP A 222 13.48 -19.67 -9.78
C ASP A 222 12.66 -20.67 -10.60
N LYS A 223 12.03 -21.66 -9.93
CA LYS A 223 11.18 -22.69 -10.57
C LYS A 223 10.04 -22.11 -11.40
N TYR A 224 9.38 -21.08 -10.87
CA TYR A 224 8.22 -20.45 -11.49
C TYR A 224 8.49 -19.03 -11.96
N LYS A 225 9.75 -18.56 -11.98
CA LYS A 225 10.11 -17.18 -12.39
C LYS A 225 9.25 -16.12 -11.69
N ALA A 226 8.98 -16.29 -10.40
CA ALA A 226 8.04 -15.45 -9.66
C ALA A 226 8.76 -14.46 -8.73
N LEU A 227 8.23 -13.25 -8.61
CA LEU A 227 8.55 -12.33 -7.51
C LEU A 227 7.65 -12.62 -6.32
N LEU A 228 8.26 -12.99 -5.19
CA LEU A 228 7.57 -13.28 -3.95
C LEU A 228 7.47 -12.01 -3.10
N ILE A 229 6.29 -11.72 -2.58
CA ILE A 229 6.04 -10.56 -1.72
C ILE A 229 5.31 -11.02 -0.47
N HIS A 230 5.90 -10.78 0.69
CA HIS A 230 5.25 -11.00 1.98
C HIS A 230 4.48 -9.74 2.41
N THR A 231 3.16 -9.85 2.61
CA THR A 231 2.33 -8.70 3.02
C THR A 231 2.19 -8.53 4.53
N ALA A 232 2.51 -9.55 5.32
CA ALA A 232 2.39 -9.58 6.79
C ALA A 232 0.97 -9.22 7.27
N GLY A 233 -0.03 -9.97 6.80
CA GLY A 233 -1.45 -9.66 7.00
C GLY A 233 -1.94 -8.59 6.01
N GLN A 234 -2.65 -7.57 6.50
CA GLN A 234 -3.15 -6.49 5.66
C GLN A 234 -2.00 -5.67 5.07
N ALA A 235 -1.84 -5.75 3.75
CA ALA A 235 -0.74 -5.13 3.03
C ALA A 235 -0.60 -3.61 3.30
N PRO A 236 0.57 -3.14 3.77
CA PRO A 236 0.87 -1.72 3.90
C PRO A 236 0.67 -0.94 2.58
N ARG A 237 0.48 0.39 2.68
CA ARG A 237 0.30 1.25 1.50
C ARG A 237 1.49 1.19 0.55
N ALA A 238 2.72 1.21 1.08
CA ALA A 238 3.95 1.09 0.30
C ALA A 238 4.02 -0.23 -0.48
N THR A 239 3.69 -1.36 0.16
CA THR A 239 3.63 -2.69 -0.47
C THR A 239 2.60 -2.73 -1.59
N ARG A 240 1.41 -2.17 -1.38
CA ARG A 240 0.36 -2.10 -2.40
C ARG A 240 0.75 -1.22 -3.58
N ALA A 241 1.35 -0.06 -3.31
CA ALA A 241 1.89 0.82 -4.33
C ALA A 241 2.98 0.10 -5.16
N LEU A 242 3.88 -0.64 -4.50
CA LEU A 242 4.92 -1.41 -5.18
C LEU A 242 4.32 -2.52 -6.07
N ILE A 243 3.35 -3.30 -5.56
CA ILE A 243 2.66 -4.34 -6.33
C ILE A 243 2.01 -3.75 -7.58
N ARG A 244 1.27 -2.64 -7.44
CA ARG A 244 0.64 -1.96 -8.57
C ARG A 244 1.69 -1.46 -9.57
N ARG A 245 2.76 -0.83 -9.09
CA ARG A 245 3.86 -0.35 -9.94
C ARG A 245 4.47 -1.48 -10.75
N MET A 246 4.77 -2.62 -10.13
CA MET A 246 5.33 -3.76 -10.85
C MET A 246 4.32 -4.33 -11.85
N SER A 247 3.04 -4.35 -11.53
CA SER A 247 2.00 -4.79 -12.47
C SER A 247 1.87 -3.84 -13.68
N GLN A 248 1.90 -2.52 -13.47
CA GLN A 248 1.72 -1.52 -14.54
C GLN A 248 2.98 -1.24 -15.34
N GLU A 249 4.13 -1.11 -14.68
CA GLU A 249 5.42 -0.77 -15.32
C GLU A 249 6.08 -1.99 -15.96
N LEU A 250 5.95 -3.19 -15.36
CA LEU A 250 6.57 -4.42 -15.86
C LEU A 250 5.56 -5.37 -16.53
N GLY A 251 4.27 -5.07 -16.48
CA GLY A 251 3.22 -5.91 -17.09
C GLY A 251 3.02 -7.25 -16.39
N LEU A 252 3.45 -7.39 -15.13
CA LEU A 252 3.44 -8.67 -14.43
C LEU A 252 2.04 -8.99 -13.86
N PRO A 253 1.49 -10.19 -14.11
CA PRO A 253 0.28 -10.66 -13.44
C PRO A 253 0.55 -10.87 -11.95
N VAL A 254 -0.42 -10.48 -11.12
CA VAL A 254 -0.33 -10.57 -9.66
C VAL A 254 -1.28 -11.65 -9.16
N TYR A 255 -0.73 -12.61 -8.42
CA TYR A 255 -1.47 -13.68 -7.75
C TYR A 255 -1.37 -13.49 -6.24
N ILE A 256 -2.50 -13.54 -5.54
CA ILE A 256 -2.56 -13.31 -4.09
C ILE A 256 -2.92 -14.61 -3.39
N PHE A 257 -2.10 -15.02 -2.43
CA PHE A 257 -2.33 -16.15 -1.54
C PHE A 257 -2.61 -15.65 -0.12
N CYS A 258 -3.83 -15.88 0.34
CA CYS A 258 -4.29 -15.62 1.70
C CYS A 258 -4.85 -16.89 2.37
N ASP A 259 -5.10 -16.86 3.66
CA ASP A 259 -5.73 -17.98 4.38
C ASP A 259 -7.18 -18.21 3.90
N ALA A 260 -7.68 -19.44 4.05
CA ALA A 260 -9.07 -19.78 3.72
C ALA A 260 -10.00 -19.36 4.87
N ASP A 261 -10.16 -18.05 5.02
CA ASP A 261 -11.10 -17.44 5.95
C ASP A 261 -11.63 -16.09 5.40
N PRO A 262 -12.62 -15.47 6.07
CA PRO A 262 -13.17 -14.19 5.62
C PRO A 262 -12.17 -13.03 5.65
N TRP A 263 -11.12 -13.11 6.47
CA TRP A 263 -10.10 -12.07 6.65
C TRP A 263 -9.06 -12.12 5.54
N GLY A 264 -8.56 -13.31 5.19
CA GLY A 264 -7.70 -13.55 4.03
C GLY A 264 -8.38 -13.13 2.73
N MET A 265 -9.65 -13.49 2.57
CA MET A 265 -10.48 -13.01 1.45
C MET A 265 -10.57 -11.47 1.44
N HIS A 266 -10.66 -10.83 2.61
CA HIS A 266 -10.66 -9.38 2.72
C HIS A 266 -9.31 -8.75 2.37
N ILE A 267 -8.19 -9.35 2.78
CA ILE A 267 -6.83 -8.90 2.45
C ILE A 267 -6.62 -8.92 0.93
N ALA A 268 -7.01 -10.01 0.27
CA ALA A 268 -6.95 -10.10 -1.19
C ALA A 268 -7.76 -9.00 -1.88
N ASN A 269 -9.00 -8.77 -1.43
CA ASN A 269 -9.84 -7.72 -2.00
C ASN A 269 -9.26 -6.31 -1.78
N VAL A 270 -8.65 -6.03 -0.62
CA VAL A 270 -8.00 -4.73 -0.36
C VAL A 270 -6.84 -4.44 -1.31
N ILE A 271 -6.11 -5.45 -1.75
CA ILE A 271 -5.07 -5.30 -2.78
C ILE A 271 -5.71 -5.04 -4.16
N ILE A 272 -6.80 -5.74 -4.48
CA ILE A 272 -7.48 -5.67 -5.79
C ILE A 272 -8.27 -4.38 -5.99
N ALA A 273 -9.16 -4.05 -5.05
CA ALA A 273 -10.14 -2.96 -5.16
C ALA A 273 -9.85 -1.76 -4.25
N GLY A 274 -8.85 -1.86 -3.37
CA GLY A 274 -8.51 -0.82 -2.41
C GLY A 274 -9.34 -0.87 -1.11
N SER A 275 -9.03 0.04 -0.19
CA SER A 275 -9.71 0.16 1.10
C SER A 275 -10.51 1.46 1.16
N ALA A 276 -11.70 1.41 1.79
CA ALA A 276 -12.50 2.60 2.05
C ALA A 276 -11.72 3.67 2.85
N ASN A 277 -10.85 3.24 3.78
CA ASN A 277 -10.02 4.16 4.58
C ASN A 277 -8.95 4.91 3.76
N ALA A 278 -8.69 4.45 2.53
CA ALA A 278 -7.75 5.08 1.61
C ALA A 278 -8.48 5.60 0.35
N ALA A 279 -9.79 5.82 0.41
CA ALA A 279 -10.59 6.29 -0.73
C ALA A 279 -10.19 7.70 -1.21
N HIS A 280 -9.52 8.49 -0.37
CA HIS A 280 -8.95 9.78 -0.72
C HIS A 280 -7.71 9.67 -1.60
N LEU A 281 -7.03 8.51 -1.60
CA LEU A 281 -5.84 8.26 -2.39
C LEU A 281 -6.20 7.48 -3.63
N ARG A 282 -5.80 8.01 -4.79
CA ARG A 282 -5.91 7.29 -6.05
C ARG A 282 -4.73 6.35 -6.20
N GLU A 283 -4.94 5.32 -6.99
CA GLU A 283 -3.87 4.48 -7.52
C GLU A 283 -3.14 3.55 -6.53
N LEU A 284 -3.79 3.13 -5.44
CA LEU A 284 -3.24 2.14 -4.50
C LEU A 284 -3.71 0.71 -4.74
N ASN A 285 -4.73 0.51 -5.57
CA ASN A 285 -5.31 -0.79 -5.87
C ASN A 285 -4.68 -1.42 -7.13
N THR A 286 -4.73 -2.75 -7.26
CA THR A 286 -4.28 -3.48 -8.45
C THR A 286 -5.46 -4.28 -9.01
N PRO A 287 -6.32 -3.67 -9.84
CA PRO A 287 -7.59 -4.28 -10.26
C PRO A 287 -7.46 -5.61 -11.02
N ASP A 288 -6.32 -5.83 -11.68
CA ASP A 288 -6.04 -7.03 -12.47
C ASP A 288 -5.39 -8.15 -11.65
N ALA A 289 -5.14 -7.91 -10.36
CA ALA A 289 -4.65 -8.95 -9.46
C ALA A 289 -5.74 -10.02 -9.25
N LYS A 290 -5.30 -11.28 -9.20
CA LYS A 290 -6.17 -12.45 -9.03
C LYS A 290 -5.93 -13.03 -7.65
N TRP A 291 -6.99 -13.20 -6.88
CA TRP A 291 -6.94 -14.05 -5.70
C TRP A 291 -6.74 -15.49 -6.17
N ALA A 292 -5.70 -16.16 -5.68
CA ALA A 292 -5.27 -17.49 -6.13
C ALA A 292 -5.51 -18.60 -5.11
N GLY A 293 -6.15 -18.25 -3.99
CA GLY A 293 -6.43 -19.15 -2.89
C GLY A 293 -5.88 -18.65 -1.56
N VAL A 294 -6.07 -19.39 -0.47
CA VAL A 294 -6.79 -20.67 -0.41
C VAL A 294 -8.29 -20.39 -0.38
N TYR A 295 -9.07 -21.08 -1.23
CA TYR A 295 -10.51 -20.87 -1.30
C TYR A 295 -11.27 -21.70 -0.25
N ALA A 296 -12.53 -21.35 0.01
CA ALA A 296 -13.40 -22.15 0.88
C ALA A 296 -13.66 -23.53 0.28
N SER A 297 -13.84 -23.59 -1.04
CA SER A 297 -13.99 -24.84 -1.80
C SER A 297 -12.80 -25.79 -1.60
N ASP A 298 -11.59 -25.23 -1.43
CA ASP A 298 -10.34 -26.00 -1.35
C ASP A 298 -10.22 -26.80 -0.05
N ILE A 299 -10.88 -26.32 1.01
CA ILE A 299 -10.96 -27.04 2.28
C ILE A 299 -11.56 -28.43 2.07
N VAL A 300 -12.57 -28.52 1.19
CA VAL A 300 -13.24 -29.79 0.85
C VAL A 300 -12.41 -30.59 -0.14
N ASP A 301 -11.99 -29.95 -1.24
CA ASP A 301 -11.31 -30.62 -2.35
C ASP A 301 -9.98 -31.27 -1.90
N TYR A 302 -9.24 -30.57 -1.05
CA TYR A 302 -7.96 -31.04 -0.51
C TYR A 302 -8.08 -31.63 0.90
N LYS A 303 -9.28 -31.75 1.47
CA LYS A 303 -9.53 -32.30 2.82
C LYS A 303 -8.61 -31.69 3.90
N LEU A 304 -8.46 -30.38 3.86
CA LEU A 304 -7.54 -29.65 4.74
C LEU A 304 -8.00 -29.71 6.21
N PRO A 305 -7.06 -29.79 7.17
CA PRO A 305 -7.33 -29.44 8.56
C PRO A 305 -8.07 -28.10 8.64
N SER A 306 -9.19 -28.08 9.33
CA SER A 306 -10.07 -26.93 9.37
C SER A 306 -10.79 -26.79 10.70
N ASP A 307 -10.93 -25.54 11.12
CA ASP A 307 -11.58 -25.13 12.36
C ASP A 307 -12.96 -24.55 12.06
N PRO A 308 -13.91 -24.61 13.01
CA PRO A 308 -15.21 -23.98 12.84
C PRO A 308 -15.07 -22.44 12.74
N LEU A 309 -15.95 -21.82 11.95
CA LEU A 309 -16.07 -20.36 11.92
C LEU A 309 -16.63 -19.84 13.24
N THR A 310 -16.12 -18.68 13.68
CA THR A 310 -16.68 -17.96 14.83
C THR A 310 -17.88 -17.11 14.43
N ASP A 311 -18.68 -16.66 15.39
CA ASP A 311 -19.80 -15.75 15.13
C ASP A 311 -19.34 -14.43 14.48
N LEU A 312 -18.13 -13.97 14.83
CA LEU A 312 -17.51 -12.80 14.22
C LEU A 312 -17.20 -13.03 12.74
N ASP A 313 -16.68 -14.21 12.40
CA ASP A 313 -16.38 -14.59 11.02
C ASP A 313 -17.66 -14.66 10.17
N ILE A 314 -18.74 -15.23 10.73
CA ILE A 314 -20.05 -15.31 10.07
C ILE A 314 -20.63 -13.91 9.85
N LYS A 315 -20.60 -13.06 10.88
CA LYS A 315 -21.04 -11.66 10.76
C LYS A 315 -20.27 -10.94 9.66
N ARG A 316 -18.95 -11.15 9.60
CA ARG A 316 -18.09 -10.57 8.57
C ARG A 316 -18.50 -11.03 7.17
N LEU A 317 -18.77 -12.33 6.96
CA LEU A 317 -19.23 -12.83 5.66
C LEU A 317 -20.52 -12.14 5.18
N TYR A 318 -21.49 -11.91 6.06
CA TYR A 318 -22.70 -11.17 5.71
C TYR A 318 -22.44 -9.69 5.38
N GLU A 319 -21.47 -9.05 6.04
CA GLU A 319 -21.03 -7.70 5.67
C GLU A 319 -20.38 -7.69 4.29
N LEU A 320 -19.49 -8.64 4.01
CA LEU A 320 -18.81 -8.76 2.71
C LEU A 320 -19.78 -9.08 1.58
N GLN A 321 -20.83 -9.87 1.84
CA GLN A 321 -21.88 -10.18 0.85
C GLN A 321 -22.66 -8.93 0.41
N LYS A 322 -22.81 -7.93 1.28
CA LYS A 322 -23.50 -6.66 0.97
C LYS A 322 -22.59 -5.63 0.29
N ASP A 323 -21.29 -5.86 0.28
CA ASP A 323 -20.31 -4.93 -0.24
C ASP A 323 -20.19 -5.10 -1.78
N PRO A 324 -20.33 -4.01 -2.57
CA PRO A 324 -20.29 -4.07 -4.03
C PRO A 324 -18.96 -4.61 -4.59
N ARG A 325 -17.87 -4.59 -3.82
CA ARG A 325 -16.57 -5.16 -4.24
C ARG A 325 -16.58 -6.67 -4.38
N TYR A 326 -17.53 -7.35 -3.75
CA TYR A 326 -17.65 -8.81 -3.73
C TYR A 326 -18.74 -9.30 -4.69
N ASP A 327 -19.21 -8.45 -5.60
CA ASP A 327 -20.33 -8.78 -6.48
C ASP A 327 -19.99 -9.78 -7.60
N THR A 328 -18.70 -10.02 -7.84
CA THR A 328 -18.23 -10.96 -8.88
C THR A 328 -18.55 -12.41 -8.53
N LYS A 329 -18.77 -13.23 -9.57
CA LYS A 329 -19.11 -14.67 -9.44
C LYS A 329 -18.18 -15.45 -8.52
N LEU A 330 -16.87 -15.19 -8.59
CA LEU A 330 -15.88 -15.86 -7.74
C LEU A 330 -16.11 -15.57 -6.26
N TRP A 331 -16.22 -14.29 -5.88
CA TRP A 331 -16.42 -13.89 -4.49
C TRP A 331 -17.73 -14.40 -3.92
N LYS A 332 -18.85 -14.29 -4.66
CA LYS A 332 -20.15 -14.81 -4.22
C LYS A 332 -20.11 -16.31 -3.97
N ARG A 333 -19.52 -17.08 -4.90
CA ARG A 333 -19.37 -18.53 -4.77
C ARG A 333 -18.61 -18.89 -3.50
N GLU A 334 -17.48 -18.23 -3.24
CA GLU A 334 -16.66 -18.55 -2.07
C GLU A 334 -17.29 -18.09 -0.76
N ILE A 335 -17.99 -16.95 -0.74
CA ILE A 335 -18.78 -16.52 0.43
C ILE A 335 -19.87 -17.54 0.77
N GLU A 336 -20.63 -18.00 -0.24
CA GLU A 336 -21.65 -19.03 -0.05
C GLU A 336 -21.04 -20.36 0.40
N ALA A 337 -19.88 -20.73 -0.15
CA ALA A 337 -19.14 -21.91 0.28
C ALA A 337 -18.71 -21.81 1.76
N PHE A 338 -18.18 -20.66 2.21
CA PHE A 338 -17.87 -20.43 3.63
C PHE A 338 -19.11 -20.53 4.53
N LEU A 339 -20.24 -19.93 4.13
CA LEU A 339 -21.48 -19.97 4.90
C LEU A 339 -22.07 -21.39 4.99
N ARG A 340 -21.91 -22.19 3.93
CA ARG A 340 -22.36 -23.59 3.88
C ARG A 340 -21.45 -24.52 4.69
N LEU A 341 -20.13 -24.38 4.54
CA LEU A 341 -19.13 -25.24 5.18
C LEU A 341 -18.97 -24.92 6.66
N LYS A 342 -19.12 -23.64 7.03
CA LYS A 342 -18.88 -23.11 8.39
C LYS A 342 -17.52 -23.49 8.95
N ARG A 343 -16.50 -23.59 8.08
CA ARG A 343 -15.13 -23.88 8.45
C ARG A 343 -14.14 -22.93 7.79
N LYS A 344 -13.00 -22.74 8.45
CA LYS A 344 -11.82 -22.01 7.97
C LYS A 344 -10.59 -22.89 8.02
N SER A 345 -9.58 -22.54 7.24
CA SER A 345 -8.32 -23.28 7.19
C SER A 345 -7.16 -22.32 6.93
N GLU A 346 -6.05 -22.55 7.61
CA GLU A 346 -4.81 -21.80 7.38
C GLU A 346 -4.05 -22.34 6.16
N GLN A 347 -3.25 -21.51 5.50
CA GLN A 347 -2.35 -21.94 4.42
C GLN A 347 -1.38 -23.04 4.86
N GLU A 348 -0.97 -23.04 6.12
CA GLU A 348 -0.07 -24.04 6.68
C GLU A 348 -0.72 -25.42 6.81
N ALA A 349 -2.05 -25.53 6.68
CA ALA A 349 -2.78 -26.80 6.72
C ALA A 349 -2.36 -27.76 5.60
N PHE A 350 -1.80 -27.25 4.49
CA PHE A 350 -1.22 -28.07 3.44
C PHE A 350 0.01 -28.88 3.88
N SER A 351 0.67 -28.49 4.97
CA SER A 351 1.79 -29.25 5.56
C SER A 351 1.41 -30.69 5.94
N ARG A 352 0.13 -30.97 6.16
CA ARG A 352 -0.40 -32.32 6.38
C ARG A 352 -0.03 -33.30 5.25
N TYR A 353 0.02 -32.81 4.01
CA TYR A 353 0.32 -33.63 2.83
C TYR A 353 1.82 -33.66 2.49
N GLY A 354 2.65 -33.20 3.42
CA GLY A 354 4.05 -32.96 3.19
C GLY A 354 4.31 -31.49 2.97
N LEU A 355 5.47 -31.07 3.44
CA LEU A 355 5.91 -29.70 3.35
C LEU A 355 5.80 -29.19 1.89
N ALA A 356 6.40 -29.86 0.90
CA ALA A 356 6.45 -29.37 -0.48
C ALA A 356 5.11 -29.36 -1.25
N PHE A 357 4.02 -29.92 -0.69
CA PHE A 357 2.75 -30.10 -1.41
C PHE A 357 2.18 -28.79 -1.98
N ILE A 358 2.23 -27.72 -1.18
CA ILE A 358 1.72 -26.41 -1.60
C ILE A 358 2.48 -25.85 -2.82
N VAL A 359 3.79 -26.12 -2.91
CA VAL A 359 4.65 -25.65 -4.00
C VAL A 359 4.57 -26.55 -5.23
N ASP A 360 4.51 -27.86 -5.04
CA ASP A 360 4.64 -28.82 -6.14
C ASP A 360 3.30 -29.15 -6.81
N LYS A 361 2.20 -29.10 -6.07
CA LYS A 361 0.87 -29.50 -6.58
C LYS A 361 -0.12 -28.36 -6.60
N TYR A 362 -0.27 -27.66 -5.48
CA TYR A 362 -1.33 -26.64 -5.35
C TYR A 362 -1.03 -25.39 -6.18
N LEU A 363 0.14 -24.80 -6.01
CA LEU A 363 0.55 -23.59 -6.73
C LEU A 363 0.49 -23.76 -8.26
N PRO A 364 1.02 -24.83 -8.87
CA PRO A 364 0.97 -25.02 -10.33
C PRO A 364 -0.44 -25.24 -10.87
N ALA A 365 -1.27 -25.96 -10.12
CA ALA A 365 -2.68 -26.17 -10.49
C ALA A 365 -3.42 -24.83 -10.53
N ARG A 366 -3.20 -23.97 -9.52
CA ARG A 366 -3.82 -22.63 -9.46
C ARG A 366 -3.30 -21.69 -10.52
N LEU A 367 -2.00 -21.67 -10.75
CA LEU A 367 -1.41 -20.84 -11.80
C LEU A 367 -1.92 -21.25 -13.20
N LYS A 368 -2.21 -22.53 -13.45
CA LYS A 368 -2.82 -22.98 -14.71
C LYS A 368 -4.30 -22.66 -14.85
N GLU A 369 -5.04 -22.60 -13.75
CA GLU A 369 -6.46 -22.23 -13.76
C GLU A 369 -6.66 -20.72 -13.96
N LEU A 370 -5.71 -19.92 -13.44
CA LEU A 370 -5.81 -18.46 -13.40
C LEU A 370 -4.94 -17.75 -14.43
N GLY A 371 -3.91 -18.39 -14.98
CA GLY A 371 -3.11 -17.91 -16.10
C GLY A 371 -3.83 -18.15 -17.41
#